data_AF-A0A395XEF3-F1
#
_entry.id   AF-A0A395XEF3-F1
#
_cell.length_a   1.000
_cell.length_b   1.000
_cell.length_c   1.000
_cell.angle_alpha   90.00
_cell.angle_beta   90.00
_cell.angle_gamma   90.00
#
_symmetry.space_group_name_H-M   'P 1'
#
loop_
_entity.id
_entity.type
_entity.pdbx_description
1 polymer ?
#
loop_
_entity_poly.entity_id
_entity_poly.type
_entity_poly.pdbx_seq_one_letter_code
_entity_poly.pdbx_strand_id
1 'polypeptide(L)'
;MFAIKRPTKTVDIVTDLDALNQAVELKQQIDDATPNTSVMTEAEIGAAVKTQNTLRRELKAKLKTIDESTVTFTLRGLGSSQWNQIVLATTTVDQKTGKQERDINGLLMEALPAMIVNTEQHGEPVEFDPAADVPALLDAIVDTQTVELLVAVQQLNTPQVEVPKALRE
;
A
#
# COMPACT_ATOMS: atom_id res chain seq x y z
N MET A 1 1.74 35.73 -6.76
CA MET A 1 2.00 34.54 -5.93
C MET A 1 1.65 33.33 -6.77
N PHE A 2 2.57 32.38 -6.96
CA PHE A 2 2.29 31.17 -7.74
C PHE A 2 1.66 30.09 -6.85
N ALA A 3 0.73 29.31 -7.40
CA ALA A 3 0.13 28.18 -6.70
C ALA A 3 1.06 26.97 -6.77
N ILE A 4 1.65 26.59 -5.62
CA ILE A 4 2.50 25.40 -5.52
C ILE A 4 1.59 24.19 -5.21
N LYS A 5 1.52 23.23 -6.14
CA LYS A 5 0.84 21.95 -5.91
C LYS A 5 1.85 20.93 -5.39
N ARG A 6 1.62 20.44 -4.17
CA ARG A 6 2.41 19.35 -3.57
C ARG A 6 1.92 18.01 -4.13
N PRO A 7 2.82 17.02 -4.33
CA PRO A 7 2.42 15.72 -4.84
C PRO A 7 1.47 15.04 -3.85
N THR A 8 0.56 14.24 -4.40
CA THR A 8 -0.37 13.40 -3.65
C THR A 8 -0.28 11.97 -4.15
N LYS A 9 -0.48 11.00 -3.26
CA LYS A 9 -0.49 9.57 -3.60
C LYS A 9 -1.51 8.87 -2.72
N THR A 10 -2.18 7.90 -3.31
CA THR A 10 -3.08 7.00 -2.60
C THR A 10 -2.31 5.75 -2.18
N VAL A 11 -2.52 5.32 -0.94
CA VAL A 11 -1.93 4.10 -0.38
C VAL A 11 -3.04 3.26 0.22
N ASP A 12 -3.09 1.99 -0.18
CA ASP A 12 -4.08 1.03 0.28
C ASP A 12 -3.47 0.13 1.36
N ILE A 13 -4.18 -0.02 2.47
CA ILE A 13 -3.83 -0.91 3.58
C ILE A 13 -4.92 -1.96 3.70
N VAL A 14 -4.61 -3.17 3.26
CA VAL A 14 -5.47 -4.34 3.44
C VAL A 14 -5.44 -4.72 4.93
N THR A 15 -6.59 -4.63 5.61
CA THR A 15 -6.68 -4.97 7.05
C THR A 15 -6.96 -6.45 7.30
N ASP A 16 -7.42 -7.21 6.28
CA ASP A 16 -7.60 -8.66 6.33
C ASP A 16 -6.57 -9.36 5.43
N LEU A 17 -5.36 -9.57 5.96
CA LEU A 17 -4.27 -10.23 5.24
C LEU A 17 -4.51 -11.75 5.06
N ASP A 18 -5.35 -12.37 5.89
CA ASP A 18 -5.73 -13.77 5.73
C ASP A 18 -6.61 -13.95 4.48
N ALA A 19 -7.57 -13.05 4.26
CA ALA A 19 -8.34 -13.02 3.02
C ALA A 19 -7.45 -12.80 1.79
N LEU A 20 -6.43 -11.92 1.90
CA LEU A 20 -5.45 -11.69 0.83
C LEU A 20 -4.65 -12.96 0.52
N ASN A 21 -4.12 -13.64 1.52
CA ASN A 21 -3.38 -14.89 1.34
C ASN A 21 -4.25 -15.97 0.67
N GLN A 22 -5.50 -16.14 1.14
CA GLN A 22 -6.45 -17.08 0.53
C GLN A 22 -6.76 -16.73 -0.93
N ALA A 23 -6.86 -15.45 -1.28
CA ALA A 23 -7.06 -15.03 -2.67
C ALA A 23 -5.85 -15.34 -3.55
N VAL A 24 -4.63 -15.15 -3.04
CA VAL A 24 -3.39 -15.52 -3.74
C VAL A 24 -3.33 -17.03 -3.97
N GLU A 25 -3.63 -17.84 -2.95
CA GLU A 25 -3.69 -19.30 -3.07
C GLU A 25 -4.74 -19.75 -4.09
N LEU A 26 -5.95 -19.17 -4.07
CA LEU A 26 -6.99 -19.46 -5.05
C LEU A 26 -6.55 -19.09 -6.48
N LYS A 27 -5.83 -17.98 -6.64
CA LYS A 27 -5.30 -17.59 -7.95
C LYS A 27 -4.28 -18.60 -8.46
N GLN A 28 -3.39 -19.08 -7.59
CA GLN A 28 -2.43 -20.13 -7.94
C GLN A 28 -3.15 -21.42 -8.33
N GLN A 29 -4.16 -21.85 -7.57
CA GLN A 29 -4.97 -23.03 -7.91
C GLN A 29 -5.69 -22.89 -9.27
N ILE A 30 -6.17 -21.69 -9.62
CA ILE A 30 -6.78 -21.44 -10.93
C ILE A 30 -5.76 -21.61 -12.06
N ASP A 31 -4.54 -21.11 -11.86
CA ASP A 31 -3.48 -21.19 -12.86
C ASP A 31 -3.05 -22.65 -13.05
N ASP A 32 -2.85 -23.38 -11.95
CA ASP A 32 -2.49 -24.81 -11.95
C ASP A 32 -3.61 -25.71 -12.51
N ALA A 33 -4.87 -25.34 -12.29
CA ALA A 33 -6.03 -26.08 -12.77
C ALA A 33 -6.38 -25.79 -14.25
N THR A 34 -5.56 -25.01 -14.98
CA THR A 34 -5.79 -24.73 -16.40
C THR A 34 -5.56 -26.01 -17.22
N PRO A 35 -6.63 -26.62 -17.80
CA PRO A 35 -6.53 -27.94 -18.39
C PRO A 35 -5.78 -27.92 -19.72
N ASN A 36 -4.93 -28.92 -19.95
CA ASN A 36 -4.39 -29.21 -21.29
C ASN A 36 -5.42 -29.99 -22.10
N THR A 37 -6.27 -29.26 -22.82
CA THR A 37 -7.41 -29.80 -23.57
C THR A 37 -7.04 -30.75 -24.71
N SER A 38 -5.76 -30.82 -25.11
CA SER A 38 -5.30 -31.66 -26.22
C SER A 38 -5.32 -33.17 -25.93
N VAL A 39 -5.38 -33.57 -24.66
CA VAL A 39 -5.31 -34.98 -24.20
C VAL A 39 -6.51 -35.40 -23.33
N MET A 40 -7.56 -34.58 -23.27
CA MET A 40 -8.71 -34.80 -22.39
C MET A 40 -9.97 -35.15 -23.19
N THR A 41 -10.83 -35.99 -22.62
CA THR A 41 -12.17 -36.27 -23.13
C THR A 41 -13.11 -35.08 -22.90
N GLU A 42 -14.20 -34.99 -23.66
CA GLU A 42 -15.20 -33.92 -23.48
C GLU A 42 -15.77 -33.84 -22.05
N ALA A 43 -15.96 -35.01 -21.40
CA ALA A 43 -16.44 -35.07 -20.02
C ALA A 43 -15.43 -34.50 -19.03
N GLU A 44 -14.14 -34.79 -19.22
CA GLU A 44 -13.04 -34.26 -18.40
C GLU A 44 -12.85 -32.75 -18.61
N ILE A 45 -12.99 -32.27 -19.85
CA ILE A 45 -12.98 -30.84 -20.17
C ILE A 45 -14.14 -30.16 -19.46
N GLY A 46 -15.34 -30.72 -19.52
CA GLY A 46 -16.53 -30.19 -18.84
C GLY A 46 -16.37 -30.11 -17.32
N ALA A 47 -15.78 -31.15 -16.70
CA ALA A 47 -15.48 -31.16 -15.27
C ALA A 47 -14.43 -30.10 -14.89
N ALA A 48 -13.35 -29.98 -15.67
CA ALA A 48 -12.30 -28.99 -15.43
C ALA A 48 -12.82 -27.55 -15.54
N VAL A 49 -13.65 -27.26 -16.56
CA VAL A 49 -14.30 -25.95 -16.71
C VAL A 49 -15.21 -25.65 -15.52
N LYS A 50 -15.97 -26.62 -15.02
CA LYS A 50 -16.82 -26.45 -13.85
C LYS A 50 -16.00 -26.12 -12.60
N THR A 51 -14.91 -26.85 -12.35
CA THR A 51 -13.99 -26.59 -11.23
C THR A 51 -13.38 -25.20 -11.33
N GLN A 52 -12.87 -24.81 -12.50
CA GLN A 52 -12.29 -23.50 -12.72
C GLN A 52 -13.31 -22.37 -12.49
N ASN A 53 -14.56 -22.57 -12.91
CA ASN A 53 -15.63 -21.59 -12.67
C ASN A 53 -15.98 -21.46 -11.19
N THR A 54 -15.96 -22.55 -10.42
CA THR A 54 -16.14 -22.49 -8.96
C THR A 54 -15.01 -21.70 -8.31
N LEU A 55 -13.75 -22.03 -8.60
CA LEU A 55 -12.59 -21.33 -8.05
C LEU A 55 -12.61 -19.83 -8.38
N ARG A 56 -12.98 -19.45 -9.62
CA ARG A 56 -13.12 -18.03 -10.00
C ARG A 56 -14.22 -17.31 -9.23
N ARG A 57 -15.33 -17.98 -8.90
CA ARG A 57 -16.41 -17.40 -8.09
C ARG A 57 -15.95 -17.19 -6.65
N GLU A 58 -15.24 -18.16 -6.09
CA GLU A 58 -14.65 -18.04 -4.74
C GLU A 58 -13.61 -16.92 -4.69
N LEU A 59 -12.71 -16.85 -5.67
CA LEU A 59 -11.74 -15.76 -5.78
C LEU A 59 -12.45 -14.40 -5.85
N LYS A 60 -13.51 -14.27 -6.67
CA LYS A 60 -14.29 -13.03 -6.76
C LYS A 60 -14.91 -12.64 -5.42
N ALA A 61 -15.41 -13.61 -4.65
CA ALA A 61 -15.95 -13.35 -3.31
C ALA A 61 -14.85 -12.88 -2.34
N LYS A 62 -13.66 -13.49 -2.40
CA LYS A 62 -12.51 -13.08 -1.57
C LYS A 62 -11.99 -11.70 -1.93
N LEU A 63 -11.88 -11.38 -3.22
CA LEU A 63 -11.51 -10.04 -3.68
C LEU A 63 -12.50 -8.99 -3.14
N LYS A 64 -13.80 -9.29 -3.16
CA LYS A 64 -14.80 -8.41 -2.55
C LYS A 64 -14.56 -8.22 -1.05
N THR A 65 -14.22 -9.27 -0.30
CA THR A 65 -13.87 -9.15 1.13
C THR A 65 -12.61 -8.33 1.36
N ILE A 66 -11.61 -8.45 0.48
CA ILE A 66 -10.36 -7.67 0.54
C ILE A 66 -10.65 -6.20 0.25
N ASP A 67 -11.40 -5.90 -0.82
CA ASP A 67 -11.90 -4.56 -1.09
C ASP A 67 -12.69 -4.05 0.13
N GLU A 68 -13.41 -4.96 0.82
CA GLU A 68 -14.14 -4.66 2.04
C GLU A 68 -13.34 -4.30 3.27
N SER A 69 -12.17 -4.87 3.40
CA SER A 69 -11.26 -4.62 4.50
C SER A 69 -10.17 -3.60 4.17
N THR A 70 -10.09 -3.10 2.94
CA THR A 70 -9.02 -2.18 2.53
C THR A 70 -9.34 -0.75 2.89
N VAL A 71 -8.46 -0.14 3.70
CA VAL A 71 -8.49 1.28 4.00
C VAL A 71 -7.55 2.01 3.06
N THR A 72 -8.05 3.06 2.43
CA THR A 72 -7.34 3.86 1.45
C THR A 72 -7.00 5.23 2.03
N PHE A 73 -5.70 5.53 2.15
CA PHE A 73 -5.21 6.82 2.58
C PHE A 73 -4.79 7.66 1.38
N THR A 74 -5.34 8.88 1.27
CA THR A 74 -4.74 9.90 0.40
C THR A 74 -3.71 10.66 1.19
N LEU A 75 -2.46 10.58 0.75
CA LEU A 75 -1.31 11.26 1.35
C LEU A 75 -0.90 12.46 0.49
N ARG A 76 -0.41 13.52 1.13
CA ARG A 76 0.17 14.70 0.49
C ARG A 76 1.57 14.96 1.02
N GLY A 77 2.51 15.28 0.13
CA GLY A 77 3.86 15.72 0.51
C GLY A 77 3.82 16.90 1.49
N LEU A 78 4.76 16.92 2.44
CA LEU A 78 4.91 18.01 3.39
C LEU A 78 5.64 19.19 2.76
N GLY A 79 5.57 20.35 3.43
CA GLY A 79 6.46 21.46 3.09
C GLY A 79 7.90 21.10 3.45
N SER A 80 8.88 21.56 2.66
CA SER A 80 10.30 21.20 2.88
C SER A 80 10.78 21.47 4.31
N SER A 81 10.38 22.59 4.92
CA SER A 81 10.75 22.90 6.32
C SER A 81 10.21 21.86 7.31
N GLN A 82 8.96 21.45 7.16
CA GLN A 82 8.31 20.50 8.07
C GLN A 82 8.91 19.10 7.90
N TRP A 83 9.10 18.65 6.65
CA TRP A 83 9.75 17.37 6.37
C TRP A 83 11.16 17.30 6.97
N ASN A 84 11.96 18.35 6.77
CA ASN A 84 13.32 18.40 7.31
C ASN A 84 13.34 18.37 8.84
N GLN A 85 12.40 19.04 9.51
CA GLN A 85 12.28 18.99 10.97
C GLN A 85 11.97 17.58 11.47
N ILE A 86 11.04 16.88 10.82
CA ILE A 86 10.69 15.50 11.16
C ILE A 86 11.90 14.58 10.96
N VAL A 87 12.58 14.65 9.80
CA VAL A 87 13.77 13.83 9.53
C VAL A 87 14.88 14.08 10.55
N LEU A 88 15.12 15.33 10.94
CA LEU A 88 16.12 15.66 11.95
C LEU A 88 15.74 15.13 13.33
N ALA A 89 14.45 15.22 13.71
CA ALA A 89 13.97 14.73 15.00
C ALA A 89 14.07 13.21 15.13
N THR A 90 13.99 12.48 14.01
CA THR A 90 13.99 11.00 13.99
C THR A 90 15.28 10.39 13.47
N THR A 91 16.34 11.19 13.29
CA THR A 91 17.66 10.71 12.89
C THR A 91 18.66 11.00 14.01
N THR A 92 19.32 9.96 14.50
CA THR A 92 20.46 10.08 15.42
C THR A 92 21.77 9.92 14.66
N VAL A 93 22.82 10.59 15.15
CA VAL A 93 24.16 10.51 14.56
C VAL A 93 25.11 9.99 15.64
N ASP A 94 25.73 8.85 15.38
CA ASP A 94 26.83 8.36 16.20
C ASP A 94 28.02 9.31 16.05
N GLN A 95 28.35 10.02 17.13
CA GLN A 95 29.43 11.02 17.13
C GLN A 95 30.83 10.43 16.93
N LYS A 96 31.02 9.12 17.14
CA LYS A 96 32.32 8.45 16.99
C LYS A 96 32.53 7.93 15.57
N THR A 97 31.47 7.41 14.95
CA THR A 97 31.55 6.78 13.62
C THR A 97 31.02 7.66 12.50
N GLY A 98 30.26 8.72 12.83
CA GLY A 98 29.53 9.54 11.87
C GLY A 98 28.34 8.83 11.23
N LYS A 99 28.02 7.60 11.67
CA LYS A 99 26.92 6.81 11.13
C LYS A 99 25.59 7.43 11.55
N GLN A 100 24.69 7.57 10.57
CA GLN A 100 23.31 7.99 10.82
C GLN A 100 22.44 6.77 11.03
N GLU A 101 21.59 6.81 12.05
CA GLU A 101 20.55 5.84 12.31
C GLU A 101 19.21 6.57 12.33
N ARG A 102 18.20 6.02 11.66
CA ARG A 102 16.89 6.63 11.54
C ARG A 102 15.86 5.75 12.21
N ASP A 103 15.11 6.36 13.14
CA ASP A 103 13.93 5.74 13.73
C ASP A 103 12.80 5.78 12.70
N ILE A 104 12.56 4.64 12.05
CA ILE A 104 11.53 4.50 11.02
C ILE A 104 10.13 4.64 11.60
N ASN A 105 9.90 4.07 12.79
CA ASN A 105 8.59 4.16 13.44
C ASN A 105 8.32 5.59 13.92
N GLY A 106 9.30 6.23 14.55
CA GLY A 106 9.22 7.65 14.90
C GLY A 106 8.99 8.54 13.68
N LEU A 107 9.65 8.26 12.55
CA LEU A 107 9.45 8.99 11.30
C LEU A 107 8.01 8.87 10.80
N LEU A 108 7.43 7.66 10.80
CA LEU A 108 6.06 7.44 10.36
C LEU A 108 5.03 8.03 11.34
N MET A 109 5.26 7.92 12.64
CA MET A 109 4.41 8.52 13.69
C MET A 109 4.31 10.04 13.54
N GLU A 110 5.39 10.71 13.17
CA GLU A 110 5.40 12.17 12.98
C GLU A 110 4.92 12.59 11.59
N ALA A 111 5.27 11.82 10.55
CA ALA A 111 4.98 12.20 9.16
C ALA A 111 3.53 11.90 8.76
N LEU A 112 3.01 10.70 9.04
CA LEU A 112 1.70 10.28 8.56
C LEU A 112 0.55 11.21 9.01
N PRO A 113 0.46 11.65 10.29
CA PRO A 113 -0.61 12.54 10.72
C PRO A 113 -0.64 13.87 9.96
N ALA A 114 0.54 14.37 9.58
CA ALA A 114 0.67 15.61 8.81
C ALA A 114 0.44 15.43 7.30
N MET A 115 0.53 14.19 6.80
CA MET A 115 0.44 13.86 5.38
C MET A 115 -0.94 13.35 4.96
N ILE A 116 -1.70 12.70 5.85
CA ILE A 116 -3.04 12.19 5.56
C ILE A 116 -3.98 13.38 5.30
N VAL A 117 -4.57 13.41 4.12
CA VAL A 117 -5.56 14.43 3.73
C VAL A 117 -6.97 13.87 3.61
N ASN A 118 -7.10 12.55 3.45
CA ASN A 118 -8.36 11.85 3.32
C ASN A 118 -8.14 10.38 3.65
N THR A 119 -9.16 9.76 4.26
CA THR A 119 -9.20 8.34 4.54
C THR A 119 -10.54 7.82 4.06
N GLU A 120 -10.51 6.79 3.22
CA GLU A 120 -11.69 6.17 2.64
C GLU A 120 -11.66 4.66 2.84
N GLN A 121 -12.84 4.07 2.86
CA GLN A 121 -13.05 2.64 2.77
C GLN A 121 -14.23 2.46 1.81
N HIS A 122 -14.11 1.62 0.78
CA HIS A 122 -15.11 1.53 -0.31
C HIS A 122 -15.34 2.79 -1.14
N GLY A 123 -14.37 3.70 -1.17
CA GLY A 123 -14.57 5.02 -1.79
C GLY A 123 -15.54 5.92 -1.01
N GLU A 124 -15.90 5.53 0.21
CA GLU A 124 -16.66 6.36 1.14
C GLU A 124 -15.71 6.88 2.23
N PRO A 125 -15.78 8.17 2.61
CA PRO A 125 -14.97 8.70 3.71
C PRO A 125 -15.25 7.97 5.02
N VAL A 126 -14.18 7.67 5.77
CA VAL A 126 -14.27 7.10 7.11
C VAL A 126 -13.74 8.08 8.16
N GLU A 127 -14.33 8.02 9.36
CA GLU A 127 -13.81 8.79 10.49
C GLU A 127 -12.46 8.23 10.91
N PHE A 128 -11.43 9.07 10.83
CA PHE A 128 -10.06 8.75 11.17
C PHE A 128 -9.40 10.04 11.67
N ASP A 129 -8.99 10.08 12.92
CA ASP A 129 -8.19 11.16 13.51
C ASP A 129 -6.71 10.80 13.32
N PRO A 130 -5.99 11.46 12.40
CA PRO A 130 -4.60 11.10 12.14
C PRO A 130 -3.68 11.25 13.36
N ALA A 131 -4.01 12.12 14.31
CA ALA A 131 -3.18 12.29 15.51
C ALA A 131 -3.42 11.17 16.55
N ALA A 132 -4.64 10.64 16.62
CA ALA A 132 -5.01 9.62 17.59
C ALA A 132 -4.87 8.18 17.04
N ASP A 133 -5.17 7.98 15.76
CA ASP A 133 -5.35 6.64 15.18
C ASP A 133 -4.10 6.11 14.48
N VAL A 134 -3.18 6.97 14.03
CA VAL A 134 -1.92 6.53 13.39
C VAL A 134 -1.07 5.64 14.30
N PRO A 135 -0.89 5.93 15.60
CA PRO A 135 -0.15 5.03 16.49
C PRO A 135 -0.74 3.62 16.52
N ALA A 136 -2.07 3.50 16.67
CA ALA A 136 -2.76 2.22 16.69
C ALA A 136 -2.67 1.49 15.34
N LEU A 137 -2.72 2.23 14.22
CA LEU A 137 -2.51 1.68 12.88
C LEU A 137 -1.10 1.08 12.74
N LEU A 138 -0.06 1.85 13.11
CA LEU A 138 1.33 1.43 12.98
C LEU A 138 1.67 0.22 13.87
N ASP A 139 1.02 0.09 15.03
CA ASP A 139 1.15 -1.08 15.90
C ASP A 139 0.45 -2.34 15.35
N ALA A 140 -0.57 -2.16 14.49
CA ALA A 140 -1.40 -3.26 13.97
C ALA A 140 -0.94 -3.82 12.62
N ILE A 141 -0.33 -2.99 11.77
CA ILE A 141 0.13 -3.41 10.44
C ILE A 141 1.40 -4.25 10.51
N VAL A 142 1.62 -5.08 9.48
CA VAL A 142 2.83 -5.90 9.38
C VAL A 142 4.00 -5.12 8.77
N ASP A 143 5.23 -5.59 9.02
CA ASP A 143 6.47 -4.94 8.56
C ASP A 143 6.48 -4.58 7.06
N THR A 144 5.92 -5.44 6.20
CA THR A 144 5.86 -5.17 4.75
C THR A 144 4.98 -3.95 4.43
N GLN A 145 3.85 -3.80 5.12
CA GLN A 145 2.98 -2.62 4.97
C GLN A 145 3.66 -1.35 5.51
N THR A 146 4.41 -1.47 6.62
CA THR A 146 5.23 -0.38 7.18
C THR A 146 6.29 0.09 6.18
N VAL A 147 6.97 -0.83 5.51
CA VAL A 147 7.95 -0.51 4.46
C VAL A 147 7.30 0.18 3.27
N GLU A 148 6.13 -0.27 2.82
CA GLU A 148 5.39 0.37 1.72
C GLU A 148 4.96 1.81 2.06
N LEU A 149 4.46 2.03 3.28
CA LEU A 149 4.14 3.37 3.80
C LEU A 149 5.38 4.26 3.82
N LEU A 150 6.50 3.75 4.33
CA LEU A 150 7.77 4.48 4.34
C LEU A 150 8.19 4.91 2.94
N VAL A 151 8.10 4.01 1.96
CA VAL A 151 8.44 4.31 0.56
C VAL A 151 7.51 5.40 0.01
N ALA A 152 6.21 5.31 0.27
CA ALA A 152 5.25 6.33 -0.16
C ALA A 152 5.54 7.70 0.47
N VAL A 153 5.82 7.73 1.77
CA VAL A 153 6.19 8.95 2.51
C VAL A 153 7.46 9.58 1.91
N GLN A 154 8.49 8.79 1.64
CA GLN A 154 9.74 9.29 1.06
C GLN A 154 9.51 9.85 -0.35
N GLN A 155 8.84 9.09 -1.23
CA GLN A 155 8.57 9.52 -2.61
C GLN A 155 7.82 10.86 -2.69
N LEU A 156 6.87 11.08 -1.78
CA LEU A 156 6.10 12.33 -1.73
C LEU A 156 6.92 13.53 -1.25
N ASN A 157 7.92 13.31 -0.41
CA ASN A 157 8.74 14.37 0.18
C ASN A 157 10.07 14.60 -0.57
N THR A 158 10.50 13.67 -1.41
CA THR A 158 11.66 13.81 -2.31
C THR A 158 11.26 13.53 -3.76
N PRO A 159 10.32 14.29 -4.34
CA PRO A 159 9.85 14.05 -5.70
C PRO A 159 10.93 14.41 -6.72
N GLN A 160 10.74 13.92 -7.95
CA GLN A 160 11.49 14.42 -9.10
C GLN A 160 11.20 15.91 -9.31
N VAL A 161 12.26 16.74 -9.33
CA VAL A 161 12.16 18.20 -9.46
C VAL A 161 12.45 18.74 -10.86
N GLU A 162 12.85 17.86 -11.78
CA GLU A 162 13.18 18.22 -13.17
C GLU A 162 12.47 17.30 -14.16
N VAL A 163 12.02 17.85 -15.30
CA VAL A 163 11.47 17.04 -16.40
C VAL A 163 12.58 16.17 -16.99
N PRO A 164 12.45 14.82 -16.99
CA PRO A 164 13.47 13.96 -17.56
C PRO A 164 13.68 14.27 -19.04
N LYS A 165 14.95 14.34 -19.49
CA LYS A 165 15.30 14.66 -20.88
C LYS A 165 14.66 13.70 -21.90
N ALA A 166 14.54 12.42 -21.54
CA ALA A 166 13.91 11.40 -22.38
C ALA A 166 12.42 11.64 -22.67
N LEU A 167 11.73 12.48 -21.89
CA LEU A 167 10.33 12.87 -22.17
C LEU A 167 10.22 14.11 -23.06
N ARG A 168 11.34 14.68 -23.51
CA ARG A 168 11.38 15.88 -24.36
C ARG A 168 11.77 15.57 -25.81
N GLU A 169 11.89 14.30 -26.15
CA GLU A 169 12.08 13.79 -27.52
C GLU A 169 10.71 13.58 -28.19
#